data_AF-A0A6G7C605-F1
#
_entry.id   AF-A0A6G7C605-F1
#
_cell.length_a   1.000
_cell.length_b   1.000
_cell.length_c   1.000
_cell.angle_alpha   90.00
_cell.angle_beta   90.00
_cell.angle_gamma   90.00
#
_symmetry.space_group_name_H-M   'P 1'
#
loop_
_entity.id
_entity.type
_entity.pdbx_description
1 polymer ?
#
loop_
_entity_poly.entity_id
_entity_poly.type
_entity_poly.pdbx_seq_one_letter_code
_entity_poly.pdbx_strand_id
1 'polypeptide(L)' 'MEKNRFDEVKSGVQEIIDFIAQKNAKEANNKLAEVSEELDELLDFAEQDEDLMEISRYQVLLNQLHQRIVGLNGQATESL' A
#
# COMPACT_ATOMS: atom_id res chain seq x y z
N MET A 1 -22.13 -2.23 -11.89
CA MET A 1 -21.11 -1.19 -11.65
C MET A 1 -20.03 -1.85 -10.81
N GLU A 2 -19.02 -2.47 -11.43
CA GLU A 2 -17.90 -3.14 -10.73
C GLU A 2 -16.67 -2.23 -10.55
N LYS A 3 -16.73 -0.99 -11.04
CA LYS A 3 -15.57 -0.11 -11.13
C LYS A 3 -15.06 0.51 -9.82
N ASN A 4 -15.71 0.28 -8.67
CA ASN A 4 -15.44 1.07 -7.46
C ASN A 4 -14.74 0.34 -6.31
N ARG A 5 -14.61 -0.99 -6.33
CA ARG A 5 -14.14 -1.74 -5.14
C ARG A 5 -12.62 -1.67 -4.88
N PHE A 6 -11.83 -1.28 -5.88
CA PHE A 6 -10.38 -1.09 -5.73
C PHE A 6 -9.96 0.38 -5.86
N ASP A 7 -10.91 1.30 -6.01
CA ASP A 7 -10.58 2.73 -6.16
C ASP A 7 -9.98 3.30 -4.86
N GLU A 8 -10.46 2.82 -3.71
CA GLU A 8 -9.96 3.20 -2.38
C GLU A 8 -8.53 2.69 -2.17
N VAL A 9 -8.28 1.38 -2.36
CA VAL A 9 -6.92 0.80 -2.42
C VAL A 9 -6.00 1.58 -3.36
N LYS A 10 -6.45 1.90 -4.58
CA LYS A 10 -5.64 2.62 -5.57
C LYS A 10 -5.32 4.05 -5.13
N SER A 11 -6.29 4.76 -4.54
CA SER A 11 -6.07 6.09 -3.98
C SER A 11 -5.07 6.03 -2.84
N GLY A 12 -5.24 5.08 -1.92
CA GLY A 12 -4.34 4.87 -0.80
C GLY A 12 -2.92 4.54 -1.23
N VAL A 13 -2.74 3.72 -2.26
CA VAL A 13 -1.44 3.45 -2.88
C VAL A 13 -0.77 4.73 -3.39
N GLN A 14 -1.53 5.61 -4.06
CA GLN A 14 -0.97 6.88 -4.53
C GLN A 14 -0.57 7.80 -3.37
N GLU A 15 -1.38 7.86 -2.31
CA GLU A 15 -1.03 8.63 -1.10
C GLU A 15 0.25 8.10 -0.43
N ILE A 16 0.45 6.78 -0.37
CA ILE A 16 1.70 6.19 0.12
C ILE A 16 2.90 6.64 -0.73
N ILE A 17 2.77 6.62 -2.06
CA ILE A 17 3.81 7.07 -2.99
C ILE A 17 4.11 8.55 -2.78
N ASP A 18 3.10 9.38 -2.57
CA ASP A 18 3.26 10.82 -2.35
C ASP A 18 3.97 11.09 -1.02
N PHE A 19 3.63 10.37 0.07
CA PHE A 19 4.36 10.48 1.33
C PHE A 19 5.82 10.01 1.22
N ILE A 20 6.09 8.94 0.47
CA ILE A 20 7.47 8.49 0.15
C ILE A 20 8.23 9.61 -0.59
N ALA A 21 7.61 10.22 -1.60
CA ALA A 21 8.22 11.32 -2.36
C ALA A 21 8.52 12.54 -1.49
N GLN A 22 7.67 12.82 -0.49
CA GLN A 22 7.87 13.85 0.53
C GLN A 22 8.86 13.45 1.63
N LYS A 23 9.44 12.25 1.57
CA LYS A 23 10.29 11.64 2.63
C LYS A 23 9.59 11.54 4.00
N ASN A 24 8.27 11.50 4.01
CA ASN A 24 7.47 11.36 5.23
C ASN A 24 7.22 9.88 5.54
N ALA A 25 8.25 9.20 6.04
CA ALA A 25 8.20 7.76 6.29
C ALA A 25 7.16 7.35 7.35
N LYS A 26 6.82 8.25 8.29
CA LYS A 26 5.81 7.97 9.31
C LYS A 26 4.42 7.87 8.69
N GLU A 27 3.99 8.89 7.95
CA GLU A 27 2.66 8.87 7.33
C GLU A 27 2.56 7.84 6.21
N ALA A 28 3.67 7.60 5.47
CA ALA A 28 3.71 6.50 4.51
C ALA A 28 3.47 5.13 5.16
N ASN A 29 4.06 4.86 6.35
CA ASN A 29 3.81 3.62 7.08
C ASN A 29 2.37 3.53 7.61
N ASN A 30 1.84 4.62 8.16
CA ASN A 30 0.46 4.66 8.66
C ASN A 30 -0.53 4.32 7.54
N LYS A 31 -0.38 4.99 6.38
CA LYS A 31 -1.26 4.75 5.23
C LYS A 31 -1.06 3.36 4.63
N LEU A 32 0.17 2.84 4.62
CA LEU A 32 0.43 1.47 4.18
C LEU A 32 -0.29 0.44 5.05
N ALA A 33 -0.33 0.63 6.38
CA ALA A 33 -1.06 -0.25 7.27
C ALA A 33 -2.58 -0.21 6.99
N GLU A 34 -3.16 0.98 6.84
CA GLU A 34 -4.58 1.19 6.52
C GLU A 34 -4.98 0.49 5.20
N VAL A 35 -4.21 0.72 4.13
CA VAL A 35 -4.50 0.12 2.82
C VAL A 35 -4.27 -1.40 2.82
N SER A 36 -3.37 -1.91 3.66
CA SER A 36 -3.18 -3.35 3.81
C SER A 36 -4.38 -4.01 4.49
N GLU A 37 -4.97 -3.36 5.51
CA GLU A 37 -6.17 -3.83 6.18
C GLU A 37 -7.38 -3.86 5.22
N GLU A 38 -7.58 -2.79 4.44
CA GLU A 38 -8.63 -2.74 3.41
C GLU A 38 -8.45 -3.88 2.37
N LEU A 39 -7.21 -4.15 1.97
CA LEU A 39 -6.91 -5.21 1.01
C LEU A 39 -7.14 -6.62 1.59
N ASP A 40 -6.90 -6.82 2.88
CA ASP A 40 -7.20 -8.06 3.59
C ASP A 40 -8.72 -8.27 3.69
N GLU A 41 -9.50 -7.22 3.96
CA GLU A 41 -10.97 -7.30 3.91
C GLU A 41 -11.46 -7.69 2.51
N LEU A 42 -10.92 -7.08 1.45
CA LEU A 42 -11.27 -7.43 0.08
C LEU A 42 -10.93 -8.90 -0.24
N LEU A 43 -9.83 -9.43 0.32
CA LEU A 43 -9.45 -10.83 0.15
C LEU A 43 -10.43 -11.78 0.83
N ASP A 44 -10.92 -11.44 2.02
CA ASP A 44 -11.89 -12.27 2.75
C ASP A 44 -13.23 -12.43 1.99
N PHE A 45 -13.58 -11.47 1.14
CA PHE A 45 -14.80 -11.48 0.32
C PHE A 45 -14.56 -11.81 -1.17
N ALA A 46 -13.33 -12.14 -1.56
CA ALA A 46 -13.00 -12.43 -2.96
C ALA A 46 -13.49 -13.83 -3.38
N GLU A 47 -14.48 -13.87 -4.27
CA GLU A 47 -15.03 -15.13 -4.80
C GLU A 47 -14.56 -15.43 -6.23
N GLN A 48 -14.07 -14.43 -6.95
CA GLN A 48 -13.69 -14.53 -8.35
C GLN A 48 -12.16 -14.52 -8.50
N ASP A 49 -11.65 -15.33 -9.44
CA ASP A 49 -10.22 -15.37 -9.76
C ASP A 49 -9.67 -13.99 -10.18
N GLU A 50 -10.50 -13.18 -10.85
CA GLU A 50 -10.13 -11.82 -11.25
C GLU A 50 -9.87 -10.90 -10.05
N ASP A 51 -10.72 -10.99 -9.02
CA ASP A 51 -10.55 -10.27 -7.76
C ASP A 51 -9.26 -10.73 -7.05
N LEU A 52 -9.06 -12.06 -6.93
CA LEU A 52 -7.85 -12.63 -6.31
C LEU A 52 -6.56 -12.20 -7.03
N MET A 53 -6.60 -12.14 -8.37
CA MET A 53 -5.47 -11.67 -9.18
C MET A 53 -5.18 -10.18 -8.96
N GLU A 54 -6.21 -9.32 -8.89
CA GLU A 54 -6.03 -7.88 -8.63
C GLU A 54 -5.53 -7.63 -7.21
N ILE A 55 -6.09 -8.32 -6.21
CA ILE A 55 -5.65 -8.26 -4.81
C ILE A 55 -4.17 -8.65 -4.70
N SER A 56 -3.77 -9.75 -5.33
CA SER A 56 -2.38 -10.22 -5.32
C SER A 56 -1.42 -9.18 -5.92
N ARG A 57 -1.84 -8.45 -6.97
CA ARG A 57 -1.03 -7.37 -7.56
C ARG A 57 -0.81 -6.24 -6.55
N TYR A 58 -1.85 -5.83 -5.83
CA TYR A 58 -1.73 -4.81 -4.80
C TYR A 58 -0.90 -5.27 -3.61
N GLN A 59 -1.01 -6.52 -3.15
CA GLN A 59 -0.17 -7.07 -2.07
C GLN A 59 1.32 -6.99 -2.43
N VAL A 60 1.68 -7.36 -3.66
CA VAL A 60 3.07 -7.23 -4.15
C VAL A 60 3.52 -5.78 -4.19
N LEU A 61 2.66 -4.87 -4.65
CA LEU A 61 2.97 -3.44 -4.71
C LEU A 61 3.16 -2.84 -3.32
N LEU A 62 2.26 -3.11 -2.37
CA LEU A 62 2.36 -2.65 -0.99
C LEU A 62 3.65 -3.16 -0.35
N ASN A 63 4.04 -4.42 -0.56
CA ASN A 63 5.31 -4.92 -0.09
C ASN A 63 6.51 -4.14 -0.68
N GLN A 64 6.49 -3.82 -1.97
CA GLN A 64 7.53 -2.99 -2.59
C GLN A 64 7.59 -1.58 -1.99
N LEU A 65 6.43 -0.96 -1.71
CA LEU A 65 6.36 0.35 -1.06
C LEU A 65 6.89 0.28 0.37
N HIS A 66 6.57 -0.77 1.13
CA HIS A 66 7.11 -1.00 2.46
C HIS A 66 8.65 -1.05 2.45
N GLN A 67 9.26 -1.79 1.51
CA GLN A 67 10.73 -1.84 1.37
C GLN A 67 11.32 -0.45 1.10
N ARG A 68 10.66 0.39 0.29
CA ARG A 68 11.10 1.78 0.05
C ARG A 68 11.02 2.63 1.31
N ILE A 69 9.96 2.49 2.10
CA ILE A 69 9.78 3.22 3.36
C ILE A 69 10.84 2.80 4.39
N VAL A 70 11.11 1.50 4.52
CA VAL A 70 12.20 0.99 5.37
C VAL A 70 13.54 1.59 4.94
N GLY A 71 13.81 1.66 3.63
CA GLY A 71 15.00 2.32 3.09
C GLY A 71 15.10 3.81 3.45
N LEU A 72 13.98 4.54 3.49
CA LEU A 72 13.95 5.94 3.95
C LEU A 72 14.33 6.07 5.43
N ASN A 73 13.83 5.18 6.29
CA ASN A 73 14.17 5.18 7.72
C ASN A 73 15.64 4.81 7.97
N GLY A 74 16.21 3.89 7.19
CA GLY A 74 17.63 3.53 7.28
C GLY A 74 18.57 4.69 6.92
N GLN A 75 18.20 5.54 5.95
CA GLN A 75 18.98 6.75 5.61
C GLN A 75 18.94 7.81 6.72
N ALA A 76 17.88 7.86 7.53
CA ALA A 76 17.76 8.84 8.63
C ALA A 76 18.71 8.51 9.80
N THR A 77 19.07 7.25 10.00
CA THR A 77 19.95 6.81 11.10
C THR A 77 21.45 6.96 10.82
N GLU A 78 21.88 7.06 9.56
CA GLU A 78 23.30 7.20 9.20
C GLU A 78 23.82 8.66 9.24
N SER A 79 22.95 9.63 9.53
CA SER A 79 23.31 11.07 9.57
C SER A 79 23.59 11.62 10.99
N LEU A 80 23.84 10.76 11.97
CA LEU A 80 24.18 11.12 13.36
C LEU A 80 25.52 10.48 13.79
#